data_AF-A0A820QQH8-F1
#
_entry.id   AF-A0A820QQH8-F1
#
_cell.length_a   1.000
_cell.length_b   1.000
_cell.length_c   1.000
_cell.angle_alpha   90.00
_cell.angle_beta   90.00
_cell.angle_gamma   90.00
#
_symmetry.space_group_name_H-M   'P 1'
#
loop_
_entity.id
_entity.type
_entity.pdbx_description
1 polymer ?
#
loop_
_entity_poly.entity_id
_entity_poly.type
_entity_poly.pdbx_seq_one_letter_code
_entity_poly.pdbx_strand_id
1 'polypeptide(L)'
;MSTIQKEIHTALLIHVTDDESKTSKNNSLADLLENYFASESMDGCFCDNCQSNQRKYIKYNLERLPRIFIFYLKRWHITKNCNGELQSVSKEDHPIDCPIEINVYPFCSSNTCQPPMIDYVEDLPNLKDLLKQREQVLHTIEPKRTRFDPEINEENIIATHADYQLFAVINHHGGSSDVGHYTSTVYDAKSDSWWSYDDTSVNSCTQQRVLKDLAPDAYGVMYIHKDILKLFQPMSNNSMQ
;
A
#
# COMPACT_ATOMS: atom_id res chain seq x y z
N MET A 1 2.96 22.86 -17.00
CA MET A 1 3.24 22.50 -15.58
C MET A 1 4.12 21.27 -15.59
N SER A 2 5.30 21.31 -14.98
CA SER A 2 6.20 20.15 -14.93
C SER A 2 6.02 19.40 -13.62
N THR A 3 5.39 18.24 -13.66
CA THR A 3 5.31 17.31 -12.53
C THR A 3 6.50 16.36 -12.60
N ILE A 4 7.32 16.31 -11.55
CA ILE A 4 8.34 15.26 -11.41
C ILE A 4 7.61 14.02 -10.87
N GLN A 5 7.58 12.96 -11.67
CA GLN A 5 7.10 11.65 -11.24
C GLN A 5 8.29 10.84 -10.72
N LYS A 6 8.14 10.26 -9.53
CA LYS A 6 9.13 9.34 -8.96
C LYS A 6 8.48 7.96 -8.87
N GLU A 7 9.18 6.95 -9.35
CA GLU A 7 8.66 5.59 -9.43
C GLU A 7 8.67 4.92 -8.05
N ILE A 8 7.54 4.32 -7.69
CA ILE A 8 7.38 3.55 -6.46
C ILE A 8 7.12 2.11 -6.87
N HIS A 9 8.08 1.23 -6.60
CA HIS A 9 8.04 -0.14 -7.12
C HIS A 9 7.44 -1.17 -6.14
N THR A 10 7.60 -0.99 -4.81
CA THR A 10 7.17 -2.01 -3.84
C THR A 10 6.89 -1.51 -2.42
N ALA A 11 7.66 -0.54 -1.93
CA ALA A 11 7.62 -0.15 -0.52
C ALA A 11 7.53 1.37 -0.33
N LEU A 12 6.68 1.81 0.61
CA LEU A 12 6.65 3.18 1.11
C LEU A 12 7.23 3.24 2.51
N LEU A 13 8.00 4.29 2.75
CA LEU A 13 8.55 4.61 4.05
C LEU A 13 7.86 5.88 4.55
N ILE A 14 6.80 5.71 5.34
CA ILE A 14 5.85 6.76 5.68
C ILE A 14 6.10 7.25 7.12
N HIS A 15 6.11 8.56 7.32
CA HIS A 15 6.18 9.16 8.64
C HIS A 15 4.82 9.05 9.33
N VAL A 16 4.79 8.57 10.56
CA VAL A 16 3.56 8.44 11.35
C VAL A 16 3.07 9.81 11.82
N THR A 17 4.01 10.72 12.12
CA THR A 17 3.74 12.09 12.53
C THR A 17 4.44 13.06 11.56
N ASP A 18 3.79 14.21 11.31
CA ASP A 18 4.39 15.28 10.52
C ASP A 18 5.38 16.07 11.40
N ASP A 19 6.62 16.27 10.92
CA ASP A 19 7.65 17.04 11.64
C ASP A 19 7.30 18.55 11.76
N GLU A 20 6.34 19.06 10.97
CA GLU A 20 6.01 20.49 10.94
C GLU A 20 4.50 20.79 10.79
N SER A 21 3.84 21.08 11.90
CA SER A 21 2.67 21.99 12.00
C SER A 21 1.60 21.97 10.89
N LYS A 22 1.08 20.79 10.51
CA LYS A 22 -0.21 20.72 9.80
C LYS A 22 -1.17 19.79 10.51
N THR A 23 -2.38 20.31 10.66
CA THR A 23 -3.54 19.82 11.40
C THR A 23 -4.15 18.52 10.88
N SER A 24 -3.38 17.62 10.26
CA SER A 24 -3.87 16.33 9.83
C SER A 24 -3.75 15.33 10.99
N LYS A 25 -4.86 14.72 11.38
CA LYS A 25 -4.83 13.63 12.36
C LYS A 25 -4.41 12.38 11.61
N ASN A 26 -3.12 12.07 11.61
CA ASN A 26 -2.57 10.81 11.10
C ASN A 26 -3.05 9.65 11.98
N ASN A 27 -4.30 9.22 11.80
CA ASN A 27 -4.92 8.19 12.63
C ASN A 27 -5.09 6.87 11.88
N SER A 28 -5.02 6.89 10.55
CA SER A 28 -5.21 5.72 9.70
C SER A 28 -4.16 5.66 8.60
N LEU A 29 -3.96 4.46 8.06
CA LEU A 29 -3.13 4.25 6.88
C LEU A 29 -3.66 5.05 5.68
N ALA A 30 -4.98 5.29 5.59
CA ALA A 30 -5.56 6.13 4.54
C ALA A 30 -5.06 7.58 4.64
N ASP A 31 -5.11 8.18 5.84
CA ASP A 31 -4.60 9.54 6.08
C ASP A 31 -3.11 9.64 5.71
N LEU A 32 -2.33 8.64 6.12
CA LEU A 32 -0.90 8.55 5.83
C LEU A 32 -0.60 8.49 4.33
N LEU A 33 -1.41 7.75 3.56
CA LEU A 33 -1.26 7.65 2.11
C LEU A 33 -1.72 8.93 1.41
N GLU A 34 -2.82 9.53 1.83
CA GLU A 34 -3.28 10.82 1.32
C GLU A 34 -2.20 11.89 1.48
N ASN A 35 -1.56 11.95 2.65
CA ASN A 35 -0.44 12.84 2.91
C ASN A 35 0.79 12.50 2.07
N TYR A 36 1.17 11.23 1.97
CA TYR A 36 2.33 10.80 1.17
C TYR A 36 2.21 11.15 -0.32
N PHE A 37 1.00 11.02 -0.88
CA PHE A 37 0.74 11.29 -2.30
C PHE A 37 0.23 12.73 -2.57
N ALA A 38 0.13 13.56 -1.53
CA ALA A 38 -0.22 14.97 -1.69
C ALA A 38 0.83 15.72 -2.51
N SER A 39 0.41 16.76 -3.24
CA SER A 39 1.35 17.60 -3.97
C SER A 39 2.09 18.54 -3.04
N GLU A 40 3.41 18.57 -3.14
CA GLU A 40 4.26 19.50 -2.40
C GLU A 40 4.70 20.66 -3.30
N SER A 41 4.65 21.89 -2.79
CA SER A 41 5.13 23.07 -3.51
C SER A 41 6.62 23.30 -3.25
N MET A 42 7.38 23.52 -4.32
CA MET A 42 8.76 24.00 -4.24
C MET A 42 8.86 25.41 -4.81
N ASP A 43 9.29 26.34 -3.97
CA ASP A 43 9.53 27.72 -4.37
C ASP A 43 10.95 27.91 -4.93
N GLY A 44 11.14 28.98 -5.72
CA GLY A 44 12.46 29.34 -6.23
C GLY A 44 13.03 28.45 -7.34
N CYS A 45 12.21 27.57 -7.95
CA CYS A 45 12.67 26.69 -9.01
C CYS A 45 12.81 27.47 -10.33
N PHE A 46 14.03 27.54 -10.86
CA PHE A 46 14.24 28.18 -12.16
C PHE A 46 13.51 27.42 -13.29
N CYS A 47 12.88 28.17 -14.19
CA CYS A 47 12.18 27.63 -15.34
C CYS A 47 12.80 28.19 -16.63
N ASP A 48 13.42 27.32 -17.43
CA ASP A 48 14.08 27.72 -18.69
C ASP A 48 13.11 28.34 -19.70
N ASN A 49 11.83 27.96 -19.66
CA ASN A 49 10.81 28.54 -20.52
C ASN A 49 10.35 29.94 -20.05
N CYS A 50 10.30 30.17 -18.73
CA CYS A 50 9.87 31.45 -18.15
C CYS A 50 11.03 32.40 -17.85
N GLN A 51 12.29 31.94 -17.96
CA GLN A 51 13.52 32.67 -17.64
C GLN A 51 13.47 33.34 -16.25
N SER A 52 12.80 32.69 -15.28
CA SER A 52 12.54 33.22 -13.96
C SER A 52 12.30 32.11 -12.94
N ASN A 53 12.44 32.44 -11.66
CA ASN A 53 12.09 31.55 -10.56
C ASN A 53 10.58 31.42 -10.43
N GLN A 54 10.10 30.18 -10.44
CA GLN A 54 8.69 29.85 -10.40
C GLN A 54 8.43 28.86 -9.27
N ARG A 55 7.21 28.89 -8.73
CA ARG A 55 6.70 27.83 -7.89
C ARG A 55 6.43 26.60 -8.76
N LYS A 56 7.00 25.46 -8.39
CA LYS A 56 6.71 24.15 -8.99
C LYS A 56 6.01 23.27 -7.97
N TYR A 57 5.36 22.22 -8.43
CA TYR A 57 4.70 21.23 -7.57
C TYR A 57 5.23 19.85 -7.92
N ILE A 58 5.60 19.08 -6.90
CA ILE A 58 5.96 17.66 -7.01
C ILE A 58 4.77 16.85 -6.53
N LYS A 59 4.43 15.79 -7.28
CA LYS A 59 3.40 14.84 -6.89
C LYS A 59 3.86 13.43 -7.28
N TYR A 60 3.74 12.51 -6.35
CA TYR A 60 4.00 11.09 -6.57
C TYR A 60 2.75 10.40 -7.12
N ASN A 61 2.93 9.39 -7.97
CA ASN A 61 1.85 8.49 -8.40
C ASN A 61 2.42 7.07 -8.54
N LEU A 62 1.55 6.07 -8.46
CA LEU A 62 1.91 4.68 -8.73
C LEU A 62 1.97 4.43 -10.23
N GLU A 63 3.16 4.17 -10.77
CA GLU A 63 3.30 3.79 -12.18
C GLU A 63 2.94 2.32 -12.41
N ARG A 64 3.17 1.48 -11.41
CA ARG A 64 2.84 0.06 -11.44
C ARG A 64 2.34 -0.39 -10.09
N LEU A 65 1.26 -1.17 -10.09
CA LEU A 65 0.75 -1.79 -8.88
C LEU A 65 1.68 -2.93 -8.44
N PRO A 66 2.21 -2.92 -7.20
CA PRO A 66 3.01 -4.02 -6.71
C PRO A 66 2.13 -5.23 -6.40
N ARG A 67 2.66 -6.46 -6.49
CA ARG A 67 1.92 -7.66 -6.02
C ARG A 67 1.73 -7.65 -4.50
N ILE A 68 2.76 -7.21 -3.79
CA ILE A 68 2.76 -7.00 -2.35
C ILE A 68 3.19 -5.55 -2.12
N PHE A 69 2.30 -4.78 -1.52
CA PHE A 69 2.56 -3.42 -1.10
C PHE A 69 3.09 -3.44 0.34
N ILE A 70 4.27 -2.88 0.57
CA ILE A 70 4.88 -2.81 1.89
C ILE A 70 4.83 -1.37 2.39
N PHE A 71 4.26 -1.14 3.57
CA PHE A 71 4.28 0.15 4.24
C PHE A 71 5.13 0.03 5.50
N TYR A 72 6.29 0.69 5.50
CA TYR A 72 7.11 0.89 6.69
C TYR A 72 6.66 2.16 7.40
N LEU A 73 6.12 1.99 8.59
CA LEU A 73 5.68 3.09 9.45
C LEU A 73 6.89 3.54 10.28
N LYS A 74 7.44 4.72 9.94
CA LYS A 74 8.54 5.33 10.67
C LYS A 74 8.04 5.80 12.04
N ARG A 75 8.20 4.93 13.02
CA ARG A 75 7.82 5.14 14.41
C ARG A 75 8.97 5.66 15.27
N TRP A 76 9.67 6.67 14.78
CA TRP A 76 10.73 7.32 15.54
C TRP A 76 10.71 8.82 15.30
N HIS A 77 10.96 9.59 16.35
CA HIS A 77 11.07 11.03 16.34
C HIS A 77 12.47 11.44 16.78
N ILE A 78 13.07 12.38 16.05
CA ILE A 78 14.38 12.96 16.40
C ILE A 78 14.16 14.35 16.96
N THR A 79 14.53 14.54 18.23
CA THR A 79 14.58 15.87 18.83
C THR A 79 15.99 16.43 18.64
N LYS A 80 16.10 17.68 18.19
CA LYS A 80 17.37 18.42 18.06
C LYS A 80 17.42 19.58 19.06
N ASN A 81 18.61 19.90 19.53
CA ASN A 81 18.83 21.07 20.38
C ASN A 81 18.80 22.39 19.57
N CYS A 82 18.93 23.54 20.24
CA CYS A 82 18.93 24.86 19.60
C CYS A 82 20.08 25.08 18.60
N ASN A 83 21.15 24.27 18.67
CA ASN A 83 22.28 24.30 17.74
C ASN A 83 22.07 23.37 16.53
N GLY A 84 20.94 22.67 16.46
CA GLY A 84 20.63 21.69 15.42
C GLY A 84 21.28 20.33 15.63
N GLU A 85 21.93 20.09 16.77
CA GLU A 85 22.55 18.81 17.10
C GLU A 85 21.51 17.83 17.66
N LEU A 86 21.73 16.53 17.44
CA LEU A 86 20.87 15.47 17.95
C LEU A 86 20.79 15.53 19.48
N GLN A 87 19.57 15.70 20.02
CA GLN A 87 19.30 15.69 21.45
C GLN A 87 18.80 14.33 21.93
N SER A 88 17.81 13.76 21.23
CA SER A 88 17.26 12.45 21.58
C SER A 88 16.56 11.80 20.38
N VAL A 89 16.40 10.48 20.45
CA VAL A 89 15.54 9.70 19.56
C VAL A 89 14.51 9.01 20.44
N SER A 90 13.23 9.16 20.14
CA SER A 90 12.13 8.49 20.85
C SER A 90 11.29 7.66 19.89
N LYS A 91 10.68 6.60 20.41
CA LYS A 91 9.69 5.82 19.68
C LYS A 91 8.38 6.60 19.55
N GLU A 92 7.68 6.42 18.42
CA GLU A 92 6.34 6.96 18.19
C GLU A 92 5.31 5.84 18.28
N ASP A 93 4.60 5.82 19.41
CA ASP A 93 3.61 4.79 19.76
C ASP A 93 2.17 5.23 19.42
N HIS A 94 1.98 6.32 18.66
CA HIS A 94 0.64 6.71 18.21
C HIS A 94 0.00 5.62 17.32
N PRO A 95 -1.18 5.08 17.68
CA PRO A 95 -1.79 3.99 16.95
C PRO A 95 -2.28 4.42 15.57
N ILE A 96 -2.06 3.57 14.56
CA ILE A 96 -2.48 3.80 13.17
C ILE A 96 -3.46 2.72 12.72
N ASP A 97 -4.71 3.10 12.49
CA ASP A 97 -5.73 2.20 11.96
C ASP A 97 -5.31 1.66 10.59
N CYS A 98 -5.18 0.34 10.51
CA CYS A 98 -4.76 -0.39 9.31
C CYS A 98 -5.88 -1.37 8.95
N PRO A 99 -6.78 -1.01 8.00
CA PRO A 99 -7.95 -1.82 7.70
C PRO A 99 -7.55 -3.15 7.03
N ILE A 100 -8.45 -4.13 7.09
CA ILE A 100 -8.24 -5.43 6.42
C ILE A 100 -8.09 -5.28 4.90
N GLU A 101 -8.68 -4.24 4.32
CA GLU A 101 -8.63 -3.98 2.89
C GLU A 101 -8.34 -2.50 2.64
N ILE A 102 -7.54 -2.23 1.61
CA ILE A 102 -7.28 -0.88 1.10
C ILE A 102 -7.50 -0.84 -0.40
N ASN A 103 -7.87 0.33 -0.90
CA ASN A 103 -7.92 0.63 -2.32
C ASN A 103 -6.91 1.74 -2.62
N VAL A 104 -5.94 1.46 -3.49
CA VAL A 104 -4.87 2.42 -3.84
C VAL A 104 -5.11 3.13 -5.17
N TYR A 105 -6.31 2.99 -5.76
CA TYR A 105 -6.69 3.65 -7.00
C TYR A 105 -6.52 5.17 -6.97
N PRO A 106 -6.84 5.90 -5.87
CA PRO A 106 -6.65 7.35 -5.80
C PRO A 106 -5.21 7.83 -6.05
N PHE A 107 -4.23 6.93 -5.90
CA PHE A 107 -2.80 7.22 -6.06
C PHE A 107 -2.24 6.75 -7.41
N CYS A 108 -3.10 6.22 -8.28
CA CYS A 108 -2.76 5.78 -9.63
C CYS A 108 -2.87 6.93 -10.65
N SER A 109 -2.38 6.68 -11.86
CA SER A 109 -2.52 7.52 -13.04
C SER A 109 -3.20 6.71 -14.16
N SER A 110 -3.60 7.38 -15.25
CA SER A 110 -4.17 6.70 -16.42
C SER A 110 -3.23 5.66 -17.06
N ASN A 111 -1.93 5.77 -16.80
CA ASN A 111 -0.90 4.88 -17.35
C ASN A 111 -0.43 3.81 -16.35
N THR A 112 -1.09 3.70 -15.18
CA THR A 112 -0.68 2.75 -14.15
C THR A 112 -0.81 1.32 -14.65
N CYS A 113 0.31 0.61 -14.65
CA CYS A 113 0.38 -0.79 -15.03
C CYS A 113 -0.15 -1.69 -13.92
N GLN A 114 -0.87 -2.74 -14.32
CA GLN A 114 -1.23 -3.85 -13.44
C GLN A 114 0.03 -4.57 -12.91
N PRO A 115 -0.09 -5.32 -11.79
CA PRO A 115 1.02 -6.10 -11.30
C PRO A 115 1.54 -7.06 -12.37
N PRO A 116 2.86 -7.26 -12.48
CA PRO A 116 3.42 -8.20 -13.42
C PRO A 116 2.91 -9.60 -13.10
N MET A 117 2.53 -10.34 -14.14
CA MET A 117 2.09 -11.72 -14.04
C MET A 117 3.16 -12.57 -13.33
N ILE A 118 2.70 -13.61 -12.63
CA ILE A 118 3.60 -14.58 -12.03
C ILE A 118 3.98 -15.57 -13.14
N ASP A 119 5.17 -15.38 -13.73
CA ASP A 119 5.62 -16.13 -14.92
C ASP A 119 5.97 -17.61 -14.62
N TYR A 120 6.04 -18.00 -13.35
CA TYR A 120 6.37 -19.36 -12.92
C TYR A 120 5.35 -19.84 -11.90
N VAL A 121 4.30 -20.59 -12.28
CA VAL A 121 3.82 -21.69 -11.44
C VAL A 121 3.07 -22.73 -12.29
N GLU A 122 3.71 -23.87 -12.56
CA GLU A 122 3.04 -25.04 -13.18
C GLU A 122 1.99 -25.68 -12.24
N ASP A 123 2.04 -25.36 -10.94
CA ASP A 123 1.24 -25.98 -9.87
C ASP A 123 0.28 -25.03 -9.10
N LEU A 124 0.03 -23.79 -9.57
CA LEU A 124 -0.99 -22.95 -8.92
C LEU A 124 -2.39 -23.47 -9.25
N PRO A 125 -3.23 -23.81 -8.26
CA PRO A 125 -4.54 -24.41 -8.49
C PRO A 125 -5.45 -23.54 -9.39
N ASN A 126 -5.34 -22.21 -9.26
CA ASN A 126 -6.33 -21.27 -9.80
C ASN A 126 -5.83 -20.43 -10.99
N LEU A 127 -4.58 -20.59 -11.44
CA LEU A 127 -3.95 -19.68 -12.41
C LEU A 127 -4.63 -19.72 -13.78
N LYS A 128 -5.01 -20.90 -14.27
CA LYS A 128 -5.62 -21.06 -15.61
C LYS A 128 -6.99 -20.41 -15.71
N ASP A 129 -7.79 -20.46 -14.66
CA ASP A 129 -9.14 -19.90 -14.66
C ASP A 129 -9.13 -18.38 -14.41
N LEU A 130 -8.21 -17.88 -13.56
CA LEU A 130 -8.00 -16.44 -13.39
C LEU A 130 -7.43 -15.78 -14.64
N LEU A 131 -6.52 -16.44 -15.36
CA LEU A 131 -6.04 -15.98 -16.67
C LEU A 131 -7.19 -15.91 -17.68
N LYS A 132 -8.06 -16.92 -17.75
CA LYS A 132 -9.26 -16.88 -18.61
C LYS A 132 -10.23 -15.77 -18.23
N GLN A 133 -10.47 -15.54 -16.94
CA GLN A 133 -11.33 -14.44 -16.47
C GLN A 133 -10.73 -13.09 -16.85
N ARG A 134 -9.41 -12.91 -16.64
CA ARG A 134 -8.69 -11.69 -17.03
C ARG A 134 -8.69 -11.47 -18.53
N GLU A 135 -8.46 -12.52 -19.33
CA GLU A 135 -8.54 -12.48 -20.79
C GLU A 135 -9.95 -12.15 -21.26
N GLN A 136 -11.00 -12.72 -20.67
CA GLN A 136 -12.40 -12.40 -21.01
C GLN A 136 -12.75 -10.95 -20.70
N VAL A 137 -12.27 -10.41 -19.58
CA VAL A 137 -12.41 -8.99 -19.25
C VAL A 137 -11.66 -8.13 -20.28
N LEU A 138 -10.39 -8.45 -20.58
CA LEU A 138 -9.58 -7.72 -21.57
C LEU A 138 -10.13 -7.82 -23.01
N HIS A 139 -10.69 -8.95 -23.42
CA HIS A 139 -11.24 -9.16 -24.77
C HIS A 139 -12.63 -8.54 -24.95
N THR A 140 -13.36 -8.31 -23.85
CA THR A 140 -14.55 -7.44 -23.85
C THR A 140 -14.16 -5.96 -24.05
N ILE A 141 -12.91 -5.61 -23.75
CA ILE A 141 -12.35 -4.24 -23.82
C ILE A 141 -11.60 -4.00 -25.16
N GLU A 142 -11.34 -5.02 -25.99
CA GLU A 142 -10.81 -4.78 -27.35
C GLU A 142 -11.84 -4.01 -28.21
N PRO A 143 -11.41 -2.98 -28.95
CA PRO A 143 -12.32 -1.99 -29.50
C PRO A 143 -13.07 -2.56 -30.70
N LYS A 144 -14.31 -3.01 -30.47
CA LYS A 144 -15.31 -2.90 -31.53
C LYS A 144 -15.50 -1.42 -31.81
N ARG A 145 -14.78 -0.92 -32.81
CA ARG A 145 -15.08 0.33 -33.52
C ARG A 145 -16.48 0.26 -34.12
N THR A 146 -17.51 0.33 -33.29
CA THR A 146 -18.90 0.50 -33.72
C THR A 146 -19.66 1.19 -32.60
N ARG A 147 -19.82 2.51 -32.79
CA ARG A 147 -20.81 3.42 -32.18
C ARG A 147 -20.75 3.54 -30.65
N PHE A 148 -20.22 4.70 -30.25
CA PHE A 148 -20.50 5.43 -29.01
C PHE A 148 -21.74 4.92 -28.25
N ASP A 149 -21.50 4.15 -27.19
CA ASP A 149 -22.45 3.97 -26.10
C ASP A 149 -21.98 4.91 -24.97
N PRO A 150 -22.73 5.96 -24.58
CA PRO A 150 -22.21 7.03 -23.72
C PRO A 150 -22.02 6.69 -22.24
N GLU A 151 -22.28 5.45 -21.80
CA GLU A 151 -22.35 5.12 -20.36
C GLU A 151 -21.27 4.16 -19.82
N ILE A 152 -20.33 3.66 -20.64
CA ILE A 152 -19.21 2.84 -20.14
C ILE A 152 -17.97 3.72 -20.00
N ASN A 153 -17.82 4.34 -18.82
CA ASN A 153 -16.68 5.18 -18.48
C ASN A 153 -15.44 4.30 -18.17
N GLU A 154 -14.35 4.43 -18.94
CA GLU A 154 -13.08 3.71 -18.75
C GLU A 154 -12.50 3.90 -17.32
N GLU A 155 -12.86 4.99 -16.63
CA GLU A 155 -12.53 5.24 -15.22
C GLU A 155 -13.03 4.14 -14.26
N ASN A 156 -14.10 3.42 -14.61
CA ASN A 156 -14.66 2.36 -13.76
C ASN A 156 -13.89 1.03 -13.80
N ILE A 157 -13.04 0.78 -14.80
CA ILE A 157 -12.34 -0.52 -14.92
C ILE A 157 -11.04 -0.53 -14.10
N ILE A 158 -10.26 0.56 -14.13
CA ILE A 158 -9.03 0.68 -13.34
C ILE A 158 -9.36 0.79 -11.84
N ALA A 159 -10.47 1.44 -11.49
CA ALA A 159 -10.97 1.53 -10.12
C ALA A 159 -11.24 0.15 -9.46
N THR A 160 -11.55 -0.86 -10.26
CA THR A 160 -11.92 -2.20 -9.75
C THR A 160 -10.72 -3.12 -9.47
N HIS A 161 -9.48 -2.72 -9.75
CA HIS A 161 -8.29 -3.61 -9.69
C HIS A 161 -7.10 -3.00 -8.92
N ALA A 162 -7.34 -2.06 -8.01
CA ALA A 162 -6.29 -1.54 -7.10
C ALA A 162 -6.57 -1.92 -5.65
N ASP A 163 -7.27 -3.04 -5.45
CA ASP A 163 -7.65 -3.56 -4.15
C ASP A 163 -6.59 -4.47 -3.58
N TYR A 164 -6.27 -4.24 -2.32
CA TYR A 164 -5.36 -5.07 -1.57
C TYR A 164 -5.99 -5.52 -0.25
N GLN A 165 -5.53 -6.66 0.26
CA GLN A 165 -5.88 -7.18 1.58
C GLN A 165 -4.64 -7.19 2.47
N LEU A 166 -4.79 -6.85 3.74
CA LEU A 166 -3.75 -6.98 4.74
C LEU A 166 -3.32 -8.45 4.81
N PHE A 167 -2.02 -8.67 4.64
CA PHE A 167 -1.41 -9.99 4.52
C PHE A 167 -0.39 -10.26 5.64
N ALA A 168 0.31 -9.24 6.10
CA ALA A 168 1.25 -9.37 7.22
C ALA A 168 1.36 -8.08 8.03
N VAL A 169 1.66 -8.26 9.32
CA VAL A 169 1.94 -7.20 10.29
C VAL A 169 3.27 -7.51 10.96
N ILE A 170 4.16 -6.53 11.04
CA ILE A 170 5.44 -6.59 11.74
C ILE A 170 5.38 -5.61 12.90
N ASN A 171 5.64 -6.08 14.11
CA ASN A 171 5.67 -5.26 15.32
C ASN A 171 7.08 -5.21 15.89
N HIS A 172 7.46 -4.05 16.41
CA HIS A 172 8.66 -3.85 17.23
C HIS A 172 8.25 -3.56 18.66
N HIS A 173 8.57 -4.49 19.55
CA HIS A 173 8.32 -4.39 20.99
C HIS A 173 9.53 -3.78 21.67
N GLY A 174 9.31 -2.79 22.52
CA GLY A 174 10.39 -2.03 23.16
C GLY A 174 10.02 -0.57 23.28
N GLY A 175 10.52 0.08 24.34
CA GLY A 175 10.26 1.50 24.62
C GLY A 175 11.22 2.46 23.92
N SER A 176 12.27 1.96 23.27
CA SER A 176 13.21 2.76 22.50
C SER A 176 13.20 2.36 21.03
N SER A 177 13.79 3.19 20.18
CA SER A 177 13.89 2.91 18.73
C SER A 177 15.13 2.09 18.36
N ASP A 178 16.09 1.96 19.28
CA ASP A 178 17.40 1.33 19.08
C ASP A 178 17.51 -0.08 19.69
N VAL A 179 16.57 -0.46 20.58
CA VAL A 179 16.54 -1.76 21.23
C VAL A 179 15.10 -2.28 21.29
N GLY A 180 14.92 -3.55 20.96
CA GLY A 180 13.63 -4.20 21.10
C GLY A 180 13.59 -5.61 20.53
N HIS A 181 12.37 -6.08 20.28
CA HIS A 181 12.07 -7.43 19.83
C HIS A 181 11.07 -7.39 18.66
N TYR A 182 11.38 -8.07 17.57
CA TYR A 182 10.51 -8.10 16.40
C TYR A 182 9.65 -9.36 16.38
N THR A 183 8.37 -9.18 16.11
CA THR A 183 7.45 -10.31 15.86
C THR A 183 6.71 -10.07 14.56
N SER A 184 6.19 -11.14 13.97
CA SER A 184 5.39 -11.04 12.73
C SER A 184 4.09 -11.81 12.88
N THR A 185 3.03 -11.28 12.28
CA THR A 185 1.75 -11.97 12.19
C THR A 185 1.31 -11.99 10.73
N VAL A 186 1.10 -13.17 10.16
CA VAL A 186 0.93 -13.41 8.73
C VAL A 186 -0.37 -14.16 8.47
N TYR A 187 -1.07 -13.78 7.42
CA TYR A 187 -2.26 -14.49 6.94
C TYR A 187 -1.85 -15.63 6.00
N ASP A 188 -2.27 -16.85 6.32
CA ASP A 188 -2.17 -17.99 5.43
C ASP A 188 -3.43 -18.11 4.58
N ALA A 189 -3.30 -17.78 3.29
CA ALA A 189 -4.38 -17.84 2.32
C ALA A 189 -4.89 -19.27 2.07
N LYS A 190 -4.06 -20.30 2.29
CA LYS A 190 -4.45 -21.69 2.05
C LYS A 190 -5.39 -22.21 3.15
N SER A 191 -5.08 -21.86 4.39
CA SER A 191 -5.88 -22.26 5.55
C SER A 191 -6.92 -21.22 5.95
N ASP A 192 -6.96 -20.06 5.28
CA ASP A 192 -7.78 -18.90 5.64
C ASP A 192 -7.64 -18.54 7.13
N SER A 193 -6.41 -18.41 7.62
CA SER A 193 -6.13 -18.20 9.05
C SER A 193 -4.90 -17.33 9.30
N TRP A 194 -4.89 -16.62 10.42
CA TRP A 194 -3.76 -15.80 10.86
C TRP A 194 -2.85 -16.56 11.82
N TRP A 195 -1.55 -16.37 11.67
CA TRP A 195 -0.52 -16.99 12.49
C TRP A 195 0.48 -15.93 12.98
N SER A 196 0.79 -15.95 14.27
CA SER A 196 1.77 -15.08 14.92
C SER A 196 3.05 -15.86 15.19
N TYR A 197 4.17 -15.27 14.82
CA TYR A 197 5.51 -15.82 14.89
C TYR A 197 6.35 -14.94 15.81
N ASP A 198 6.83 -15.55 16.88
CA ASP A 198 7.66 -14.97 17.92
C ASP A 198 8.84 -15.91 18.18
N ASP A 199 9.95 -15.67 17.47
CA ASP A 199 11.12 -16.54 17.39
C ASP A 199 10.78 -18.01 17.12
N THR A 200 10.83 -18.85 18.16
CA THR A 200 10.55 -20.29 18.10
C THR A 200 9.09 -20.63 18.36
N SER A 201 8.28 -19.64 18.78
CA SER A 201 6.88 -19.79 19.11
C SER A 201 6.00 -19.42 17.92
N VAL A 202 5.09 -20.32 17.57
CA VAL A 202 4.09 -20.10 16.50
C VAL A 202 2.71 -20.33 17.08
N ASN A 203 1.84 -19.33 16.98
CA ASN A 203 0.51 -19.34 17.59
C ASN A 203 -0.56 -18.90 16.59
N SER A 204 -1.74 -19.51 16.62
CA SER A 204 -2.89 -18.98 15.88
C SER A 204 -3.29 -17.60 16.39
N CYS A 205 -3.71 -16.72 15.50
CA CYS A 205 -4.21 -15.39 15.82
C CYS A 205 -5.58 -15.17 15.17
N THR A 206 -6.43 -14.34 15.76
CA THR A 206 -7.71 -13.96 15.15
C THR A 206 -7.54 -12.68 14.34
N GLN A 207 -8.29 -12.53 13.25
CA GLN A 207 -8.29 -11.28 12.49
C GLN A 207 -8.64 -10.07 13.37
N GLN A 208 -9.56 -10.24 14.33
CA GLN A 208 -9.89 -9.17 15.26
C GLN A 208 -8.68 -8.71 16.09
N ARG A 209 -7.89 -9.65 16.61
CA ARG A 209 -6.65 -9.32 17.35
C ARG A 209 -5.63 -8.66 16.44
N VAL A 210 -5.49 -9.13 15.20
CA VAL A 210 -4.61 -8.50 14.20
C VAL A 210 -5.00 -7.04 14.00
N LEU A 211 -6.27 -6.75 13.70
CA LEU A 211 -6.72 -5.41 13.34
C LEU A 211 -6.78 -4.45 14.54
N LYS A 212 -7.13 -4.94 15.73
CA LYS A 212 -7.33 -4.07 16.91
C LYS A 212 -6.10 -3.93 17.81
N ASP A 213 -5.26 -4.96 17.87
CA ASP A 213 -4.20 -5.03 18.88
C ASP A 213 -2.80 -5.04 18.27
N LEU A 214 -2.63 -5.49 17.02
CA LEU A 214 -1.30 -5.66 16.41
C LEU A 214 -1.02 -4.63 15.31
N ALA A 215 -1.94 -4.46 14.37
CA ALA A 215 -1.77 -3.54 13.24
C ALA A 215 -1.63 -2.06 13.68
N PRO A 216 -2.34 -1.57 14.73
CA PRO A 216 -2.21 -0.20 15.19
C PRO A 216 -0.79 0.22 15.62
N ASP A 217 -0.01 -0.72 16.14
CA ASP A 217 1.36 -0.49 16.63
C ASP A 217 2.43 -1.04 15.67
N ALA A 218 2.03 -1.36 14.44
CA ALA A 218 2.90 -2.02 13.47
C ALA A 218 4.03 -1.11 12.98
N TYR A 219 5.23 -1.63 12.87
CA TYR A 219 6.36 -1.00 12.17
C TYR A 219 6.32 -1.25 10.66
N GLY A 220 5.72 -2.38 10.28
CA GLY A 220 5.50 -2.73 8.89
C GLY A 220 4.13 -3.37 8.71
N VAL A 221 3.38 -2.93 7.72
CA VAL A 221 2.17 -3.62 7.26
C VAL A 221 2.32 -3.95 5.79
N MET A 222 1.95 -5.18 5.42
CA MET A 222 2.04 -5.67 4.06
C MET A 222 0.65 -6.00 3.55
N TYR A 223 0.36 -5.55 2.35
CA TYR A 223 -0.91 -5.75 1.68
C TYR A 223 -0.67 -6.50 0.37
N ILE A 224 -1.45 -7.55 0.12
CA ILE A 224 -1.35 -8.34 -1.12
C ILE A 224 -2.48 -7.94 -2.06
N HIS A 225 -2.16 -7.80 -3.35
CA HIS A 225 -3.14 -7.51 -4.37
C HIS A 225 -4.20 -8.62 -4.41
N LYS A 226 -5.51 -8.28 -4.37
CA LYS A 226 -6.57 -9.28 -4.19
C LYS A 226 -6.58 -10.34 -5.29
N ASP A 227 -6.32 -9.99 -6.54
CA ASP A 227 -6.26 -10.99 -7.62
C ASP A 227 -5.08 -11.95 -7.49
N ILE A 228 -3.99 -11.52 -6.86
CA ILE A 228 -2.88 -12.39 -6.53
C ILE A 228 -3.25 -13.29 -5.35
N LEU A 229 -3.93 -12.74 -4.33
CA LEU A 229 -4.37 -13.53 -3.18
C LEU A 229 -5.31 -14.67 -3.57
N LYS A 230 -6.25 -14.42 -4.49
CA LYS A 230 -7.18 -15.43 -5.03
C LYS A 230 -6.46 -16.63 -5.66
N LEU A 231 -5.22 -16.47 -6.12
CA LEU A 231 -4.43 -17.58 -6.66
C LEU A 231 -4.10 -18.63 -5.59
N PHE A 232 -4.08 -18.25 -4.32
CA PHE A 232 -3.65 -19.11 -3.21
C PHE A 232 -4.80 -19.60 -2.32
N GLN A 233 -5.99 -19.04 -2.48
CA GLN A 233 -7.18 -19.46 -1.73
C GLN A 233 -7.71 -20.79 -2.29
N PRO A 234 -8.18 -21.71 -1.43
CA PRO A 234 -8.87 -22.92 -1.89
C PRO A 234 -10.17 -22.53 -2.62
N MET A 235 -10.58 -23.31 -3.63
CA MET A 235 -11.84 -23.03 -4.34
C MET A 235 -13.01 -22.99 -3.36
N SER A 236 -13.78 -21.91 -3.36
CA SER A 236 -15.15 -21.97 -2.85
C SER A 236 -15.90 -22.92 -3.77
N ASN A 237 -16.35 -24.06 -3.24
CA ASN A 237 -17.39 -24.83 -3.91
C ASN A 237 -18.62 -23.92 -3.97
N ASN A 238 -18.78 -23.20 -5.09
CA ASN A 238 -20.08 -22.67 -5.46
C ASN A 238 -20.94 -23.90 -5.68
N SER A 239 -21.61 -24.34 -4.61
CA SER A 239 -22.73 -25.25 -4.68
C SER A 239 -23.69 -24.66 -5.69
N MET A 240 -23.90 -25.37 -6.80
CA MET A 240 -25.10 -25.21 -7.60
C MET A 240 -26.29 -25.28 -6.64
N GLN A 241 -26.91 -24.13 -6.41
CA GLN A 241 -28.27 -23.99 -5.95
C GLN A 241 -29.00 -23.07 -6.92
#